data_AF-A0A958C0D1-F1
#
_entry.id   AF-A0A958C0D1-F1
#
_cell.length_a   1.000
_cell.length_b   1.000
_cell.length_c   1.000
_cell.angle_alpha   90.00
_cell.angle_beta   90.00
_cell.angle_gamma   90.00
#
_symmetry.space_group_name_H-M   'P 1'
#
loop_
_entity.id
_entity.type
_entity.pdbx_description
1 polymer ?
#
loop_
_entity_poly.entity_id
_entity_poly.type
_entity_poly.pdbx_seq_one_letter_code
_entity_poly.pdbx_strand_id
1 'polypeptide(L)'
;TAEALDKLRHVQRPGFKSATLPILFPVGSGAAGLEQALADLFQAAEDAIADGVNLLILSDRGINQAQAAIPALLAVSGLHQHLIRREQRARVSLLLESGEPREVHHFAVLIGYGAEAIHPYLAIESLGDLIAKGLLNGVTTAEAQTKYVKAVVKGIVKVCSKMGIST
;
A
#
# COMPACT_ATOMS: atom_id res chain seq x y z
N THR A 1 -4.71 0.88 -9.84
CA THR A 1 -3.93 1.67 -10.83
C THR A 1 -3.70 3.06 -10.25
N ALA A 2 -2.78 3.84 -10.82
CA ALA A 2 -2.49 5.20 -10.34
C ALA A 2 -3.76 6.08 -10.35
N GLU A 3 -4.47 6.10 -11.49
CA GLU A 3 -5.72 6.87 -11.63
C GLU A 3 -6.79 6.48 -10.60
N ALA A 4 -6.92 5.18 -10.29
CA ALA A 4 -7.89 4.73 -9.29
C ALA A 4 -7.50 5.18 -7.87
N LEU A 5 -6.20 5.17 -7.54
CA LEU A 5 -5.73 5.67 -6.25
C LEU A 5 -5.91 7.18 -6.14
N ASP A 6 -5.62 7.94 -7.19
CA ASP A 6 -5.80 9.40 -7.20
C ASP A 6 -7.27 9.79 -7.03
N LYS A 7 -8.22 9.02 -7.61
CA LYS A 7 -9.66 9.20 -7.35
C LYS A 7 -10.02 9.03 -5.88
N LEU A 8 -9.37 8.10 -5.17
CA LEU A 8 -9.56 7.89 -3.72
C LEU A 8 -8.86 8.99 -2.90
N ARG A 9 -7.68 9.42 -3.33
CA ARG A 9 -6.93 10.52 -2.71
C ARG A 9 -7.71 11.83 -2.78
N HIS A 10 -8.41 12.09 -3.87
CA HIS A 10 -9.23 13.30 -4.07
C HIS A 10 -10.74 13.02 -4.00
N VAL A 11 -11.15 12.05 -3.16
CA VAL A 11 -12.56 11.65 -3.07
C VAL A 11 -13.44 12.86 -2.68
N GLN A 12 -14.40 13.19 -3.54
CA GLN A 12 -15.41 14.23 -3.28
C GLN A 12 -16.77 13.59 -3.13
N ARG A 13 -16.90 12.69 -2.16
CA ARG A 13 -18.15 12.00 -1.84
C ARG A 13 -18.53 12.29 -0.39
N PRO A 14 -19.77 12.73 -0.11
CA PRO A 14 -20.22 12.95 1.26
C PRO A 14 -19.96 11.72 2.14
N GLY A 15 -19.36 11.95 3.30
CA GLY A 15 -19.01 10.89 4.24
C GLY A 15 -17.69 10.17 3.94
N PHE A 16 -16.95 10.52 2.90
CA PHE A 16 -15.60 10.01 2.66
C PHE A 16 -14.58 11.15 2.71
N LYS A 17 -13.50 10.92 3.46
CA LYS A 17 -12.37 11.83 3.57
C LYS A 17 -11.09 11.00 3.63
N SER A 18 -10.09 11.38 2.84
CA SER A 18 -8.82 10.68 2.73
C SER A 18 -7.68 11.49 3.33
N ALA A 19 -6.66 10.78 3.83
CA ALA A 19 -5.36 11.35 4.17
C ALA A 19 -4.26 10.43 3.65
N THR A 20 -3.17 11.03 3.15
CA THR A 20 -1.96 10.29 2.78
C THR A 20 -0.94 10.44 3.89
N LEU A 21 -0.52 9.32 4.48
CA LEU A 21 0.48 9.25 5.53
C LEU A 21 1.79 8.71 4.94
N PRO A 22 2.89 9.48 4.97
CA PRO A 22 4.17 8.99 4.49
C PRO A 22 4.68 7.88 5.43
N ILE A 23 5.18 6.79 4.85
CA ILE A 23 5.84 5.70 5.58
C ILE A 23 7.35 5.76 5.36
N LEU A 24 7.93 6.90 5.71
CA LEU A 24 9.36 7.21 5.53
C LEU A 24 10.03 7.49 6.87
N PHE A 25 11.32 7.22 6.97
CA PHE A 25 12.14 7.54 8.14
C PHE A 25 13.58 7.91 7.73
N PRO A 26 14.31 8.71 8.54
CA PRO A 26 15.68 9.09 8.23
C PRO A 26 16.64 7.88 8.15
N VAL A 27 17.47 7.79 7.12
CA VAL A 27 18.41 6.65 6.93
C VAL A 27 19.39 6.51 8.10
N GLY A 28 19.82 7.63 8.69
CA GLY A 28 20.87 7.65 9.72
C GLY A 28 20.41 7.29 11.13
N SER A 29 19.11 7.12 11.39
CA SER A 29 18.57 6.92 12.74
C SER A 29 18.46 5.45 13.16
N GLY A 30 18.79 4.50 12.26
CA GLY A 30 18.84 3.07 12.57
C GLY A 30 17.52 2.51 13.10
N ALA A 31 17.59 1.48 13.95
CA ALA A 31 16.41 0.80 14.50
C ALA A 31 15.53 1.73 15.35
N ALA A 32 16.15 2.61 16.16
CA ALA A 32 15.41 3.58 16.97
C ALA A 32 14.62 4.57 16.11
N GLY A 33 15.17 4.96 14.96
CA GLY A 33 14.47 5.78 13.99
C GLY A 33 13.25 5.12 13.38
N LEU A 34 13.36 3.83 13.06
CA LEU A 34 12.23 3.04 12.55
C LEU A 34 11.12 2.89 13.60
N GLU A 35 11.49 2.62 14.85
CA GLU A 35 10.55 2.54 15.97
C GLU A 35 9.81 3.86 16.18
N GLN A 36 10.53 4.98 16.20
CA GLN A 36 9.92 6.30 16.30
C GLN A 36 9.00 6.59 15.12
N ALA A 37 9.41 6.28 13.90
CA ALA A 37 8.59 6.52 12.71
C ALA A 37 7.29 5.69 12.71
N LEU A 38 7.30 4.48 13.29
CA LEU A 38 6.07 3.71 13.51
C LEU A 38 5.16 4.37 14.55
N ALA A 39 5.73 4.85 15.66
CA ALA A 39 4.96 5.58 16.67
C ALA A 39 4.34 6.86 16.09
N ASP A 40 5.10 7.61 15.30
CA ASP A 40 4.65 8.82 14.62
C ASP A 40 3.54 8.50 13.61
N LEU A 41 3.70 7.41 12.84
CA LEU A 41 2.66 6.93 11.92
C LEU A 41 1.35 6.61 12.66
N PHE A 42 1.44 5.93 13.81
CA PHE A 42 0.26 5.57 14.60
C PHE A 42 -0.44 6.81 15.14
N GLN A 43 0.31 7.78 15.66
CA GLN A 43 -0.25 9.05 16.13
C GLN A 43 -0.90 9.84 14.99
N ALA A 44 -0.20 9.99 13.86
CA ALA A 44 -0.74 10.69 12.69
C ALA A 44 -2.01 10.04 12.14
N ALA A 45 -2.12 8.71 12.22
CA ALA A 45 -3.34 8.00 11.86
C ALA A 45 -4.48 8.28 12.85
N GLU A 46 -4.22 8.25 14.16
CA GLU A 46 -5.22 8.61 15.18
C GLU A 46 -5.74 10.04 14.99
N ASP A 47 -4.83 11.00 14.75
CA ASP A 47 -5.17 12.40 14.52
C ASP A 47 -6.03 12.57 13.26
N ALA A 48 -5.65 11.92 12.16
CA ALA A 48 -6.44 11.93 10.93
C ALA A 48 -7.85 11.36 11.15
N ILE A 49 -7.97 10.27 11.92
CA ILE A 49 -9.26 9.65 12.27
C ILE A 49 -10.12 10.59 13.11
N ALA A 50 -9.52 11.28 14.07
CA ALA A 50 -10.20 12.29 14.88
C ALA A 50 -10.76 13.43 14.01
N ASP A 51 -10.03 13.80 12.95
CA ASP A 51 -10.45 14.77 11.93
C ASP A 51 -11.49 14.23 10.93
N GLY A 52 -12.03 13.03 11.18
CA GLY A 52 -13.07 12.40 10.37
C GLY A 52 -12.56 11.74 9.08
N VAL A 53 -11.25 11.52 8.93
CA VAL A 53 -10.69 10.75 7.82
C VAL A 53 -11.08 9.27 7.97
N ASN A 54 -11.52 8.67 6.87
CA ASN A 54 -11.87 7.25 6.82
C ASN A 54 -11.17 6.47 5.70
N LEU A 55 -10.34 7.13 4.89
CA LEU A 55 -9.44 6.47 3.95
C LEU A 55 -8.00 6.89 4.27
N LEU A 56 -7.22 5.97 4.85
CA LEU A 56 -5.80 6.20 5.13
C LEU A 56 -4.96 5.59 4.03
N ILE A 57 -4.17 6.41 3.34
CA ILE A 57 -3.27 5.99 2.27
C ILE A 57 -1.85 6.02 2.83
N LEU A 58 -1.26 4.87 3.09
CA LEU A 58 0.15 4.73 3.45
C LEU A 58 0.99 4.82 2.17
N SER A 59 1.96 5.72 2.12
CA SER A 59 2.77 5.94 0.91
C SER A 59 4.26 5.95 1.20
N ASP A 60 5.02 5.11 0.49
CA ASP A 60 6.50 5.18 0.49
C ASP A 60 7.04 6.11 -0.61
N ARG A 61 6.18 6.90 -1.28
CA ARG A 61 6.66 7.93 -2.21
C ARG A 61 7.46 8.98 -1.45
N GLY A 62 8.66 9.29 -1.97
CA GLY A 62 9.58 10.25 -1.38
C GLY A 62 10.88 9.65 -0.85
N ILE A 63 11.08 8.33 -1.01
CA ILE A 63 12.37 7.66 -0.79
C ILE A 63 13.49 8.43 -1.52
N ASN A 64 14.56 8.73 -0.78
CA ASN A 64 15.75 9.38 -1.31
C ASN A 64 16.97 9.03 -0.43
N GLN A 65 18.12 9.65 -0.68
CA GLN A 65 19.35 9.37 0.06
C GLN A 65 19.26 9.65 1.58
N ALA A 66 18.34 10.52 2.00
CA ALA A 66 18.13 10.87 3.40
C ALA A 66 16.92 10.16 4.04
N GLN A 67 15.97 9.68 3.23
CA GLN A 67 14.71 9.07 3.69
C GLN A 67 14.57 7.64 3.16
N ALA A 68 14.58 6.66 4.06
CA ALA A 68 14.25 5.26 3.77
C ALA A 68 12.76 5.00 3.95
N ALA A 69 12.23 3.98 3.27
CA ALA A 69 10.87 3.53 3.50
C ALA A 69 10.79 2.56 4.69
N ILE A 70 9.78 2.75 5.54
CA ILE A 70 9.33 1.72 6.47
C ILE A 70 8.86 0.54 5.61
N PRO A 71 9.30 -0.70 5.89
CA PRO A 71 8.82 -1.87 5.16
C PRO A 71 7.29 -1.89 5.14
N ALA A 72 6.69 -2.01 3.95
CA ALA A 72 5.27 -1.77 3.75
C ALA A 72 4.40 -2.73 4.57
N LEU A 73 4.82 -3.99 4.68
CA LEU A 73 4.15 -4.98 5.53
C LEU A 73 4.21 -4.59 7.02
N LEU A 74 5.33 -4.04 7.49
CA LEU A 74 5.49 -3.61 8.87
C LEU A 74 4.60 -2.40 9.17
N ALA A 75 4.57 -1.40 8.28
CA ALA A 75 3.70 -0.23 8.41
C ALA A 75 2.22 -0.61 8.45
N VAL A 76 1.78 -1.43 7.47
CA VAL A 76 0.37 -1.89 7.39
C VAL A 76 -0.01 -2.73 8.59
N SER A 77 0.78 -3.76 8.91
CA SER A 77 0.45 -4.70 9.99
C SER A 77 0.49 -4.01 11.36
N GLY A 78 1.49 -3.17 11.60
CA GLY A 78 1.62 -2.39 12.83
C GLY A 78 0.42 -1.47 13.04
N LEU A 79 0.09 -0.66 12.02
CA LEU A 79 -1.04 0.27 12.11
C LEU A 79 -2.37 -0.48 12.24
N HIS A 80 -2.55 -1.57 11.48
CA HIS A 80 -3.75 -2.39 11.57
C HIS A 80 -3.99 -2.90 12.99
N GLN A 81 -2.97 -3.48 13.63
CA GLN A 81 -3.07 -3.99 14.99
C GLN A 81 -3.24 -2.88 16.02
N HIS A 82 -2.57 -1.75 15.83
CA HIS A 82 -2.73 -0.57 16.67
C HIS A 82 -4.18 -0.06 16.66
N LEU A 83 -4.76 0.12 15.47
CA LEU A 83 -6.15 0.57 15.31
C LEU A 83 -7.17 -0.43 15.84
N ILE A 84 -6.87 -1.74 15.84
CA ILE A 84 -7.71 -2.75 16.50
C ILE A 84 -7.71 -2.53 18.02
N ARG A 85 -6.53 -2.35 18.63
CA ARG A 85 -6.40 -2.10 20.08
C ARG A 85 -7.07 -0.80 20.52
N ARG A 86 -7.21 0.15 19.60
CA ARG A 86 -7.91 1.43 19.82
C ARG A 86 -9.40 1.38 19.45
N GLU A 87 -9.92 0.25 19.00
CA GLU A 87 -11.32 0.09 18.53
C GLU A 87 -11.68 1.02 17.35
N GLN A 88 -10.68 1.48 16.60
CA GLN A 88 -10.85 2.43 15.48
C GLN A 88 -10.81 1.75 14.11
N ARG A 89 -10.32 0.50 14.01
CA ARG A 89 -10.12 -0.18 12.71
C ARG A 89 -11.37 -0.27 11.83
N ALA A 90 -12.55 -0.43 12.43
CA ALA A 90 -13.81 -0.52 11.70
C ALA A 90 -14.24 0.81 11.04
N ARG A 91 -13.62 1.93 11.43
CA ARG A 91 -13.96 3.28 10.96
C ARG A 91 -13.15 3.72 9.75
N VAL A 92 -12.08 2.99 9.40
CA VAL A 92 -11.14 3.39 8.36
C VAL A 92 -10.78 2.25 7.42
N SER A 93 -10.51 2.61 6.17
CA SER A 93 -9.86 1.76 5.18
C SER A 93 -8.36 2.04 5.14
N LEU A 94 -7.55 0.99 5.10
CA LEU A 94 -6.10 1.09 4.92
C LEU A 94 -5.72 0.77 3.47
N LEU A 95 -5.22 1.79 2.77
CA LEU A 95 -4.73 1.70 1.40
C LEU A 95 -3.22 1.84 1.42
N LEU A 96 -2.53 1.08 0.56
CA LEU A 96 -1.09 1.13 0.44
C LEU A 96 -0.69 1.59 -0.97
N GLU A 97 0.15 2.60 -1.04
CA GLU A 97 0.92 2.99 -2.22
C GLU A 97 2.39 2.67 -1.95
N SER A 98 2.92 1.64 -2.62
CA SER A 98 4.27 1.17 -2.31
C SER A 98 5.03 0.66 -3.53
N GLY A 99 6.36 0.81 -3.50
CA GLY A 99 7.28 0.27 -4.48
C GLY A 99 7.69 -1.19 -4.22
N GLU A 100 7.46 -1.71 -3.02
CA GLU A 100 7.89 -3.06 -2.60
C GLU A 100 7.04 -4.23 -3.17
N PRO A 101 5.69 -4.13 -3.28
CA PRO A 101 4.87 -5.27 -3.66
C PRO A 101 5.01 -5.60 -5.15
N ARG A 102 5.57 -6.78 -5.46
CA ARG A 102 5.79 -7.27 -6.83
C ARG A 102 5.42 -8.74 -7.06
N GLU A 103 5.42 -9.52 -6.00
CA GLU A 103 5.15 -10.97 -6.04
C GLU A 103 3.82 -11.29 -5.38
N VAL A 104 3.16 -12.35 -5.84
CA VAL A 104 1.87 -12.82 -5.30
C VAL A 104 1.88 -12.92 -3.78
N HIS A 105 2.98 -13.40 -3.20
CA HIS A 105 3.13 -13.53 -1.75
C HIS A 105 3.05 -12.17 -1.05
N HIS A 106 3.71 -11.13 -1.57
CA HIS A 106 3.68 -9.78 -0.98
C HIS A 106 2.25 -9.25 -0.90
N PHE A 107 1.47 -9.41 -1.97
CA PHE A 107 0.07 -8.98 -1.96
C PHE A 107 -0.77 -9.81 -0.98
N ALA A 108 -0.58 -11.13 -0.94
CA ALA A 108 -1.32 -12.01 -0.04
C ALA A 108 -1.07 -11.66 1.44
N VAL A 109 0.19 -11.41 1.84
CA VAL A 109 0.50 -11.01 3.22
C VAL A 109 -0.03 -9.63 3.54
N LEU A 110 0.11 -8.66 2.64
CA LEU A 110 -0.41 -7.30 2.88
C LEU A 110 -1.93 -7.29 3.09
N ILE A 111 -2.67 -8.03 2.26
CA ILE A 111 -4.13 -8.20 2.42
C ILE A 111 -4.44 -8.92 3.74
N GLY A 112 -3.74 -10.03 4.02
CA GLY A 112 -3.94 -10.80 5.25
C GLY A 112 -3.65 -10.02 6.54
N TYR A 113 -2.78 -9.01 6.47
CA TYR A 113 -2.42 -8.14 7.59
C TYR A 113 -3.16 -6.79 7.59
N GLY A 114 -4.19 -6.62 6.76
CA GLY A 114 -5.18 -5.55 6.92
C GLY A 114 -5.20 -4.47 5.85
N ALA A 115 -4.40 -4.57 4.78
CA ALA A 115 -4.54 -3.70 3.61
C ALA A 115 -5.79 -4.04 2.81
N GLU A 116 -6.58 -3.03 2.47
CA GLU A 116 -7.82 -3.16 1.67
C GLU A 116 -7.57 -2.87 0.19
N ALA A 117 -6.59 -2.03 -0.12
CA ALA A 117 -6.18 -1.75 -1.49
C ALA A 117 -4.66 -1.57 -1.56
N ILE A 118 -4.05 -2.05 -2.64
CA ILE A 118 -2.60 -1.96 -2.86
C ILE A 118 -2.36 -1.39 -4.26
N HIS A 119 -1.62 -0.29 -4.32
CA HIS A 119 -1.08 0.27 -5.54
C HIS A 119 0.44 0.02 -5.61
N PRO A 120 0.88 -1.01 -6.37
CA PRO A 120 2.29 -1.32 -6.54
C PRO A 120 2.91 -0.45 -7.64
N TYR A 121 3.15 0.84 -7.36
CA TYR A 121 3.52 1.80 -8.42
C TYR A 121 4.82 1.40 -9.12
N LEU A 122 5.85 0.98 -8.37
CA LEU A 122 7.15 0.67 -8.95
C LEU A 122 7.10 -0.56 -9.85
N ALA A 123 6.34 -1.59 -9.47
CA ALA A 123 6.15 -2.78 -10.30
C ALA A 123 5.44 -2.42 -11.62
N ILE A 124 4.43 -1.52 -11.55
CA ILE A 124 3.70 -1.04 -12.73
C ILE A 124 4.59 -0.16 -13.62
N GLU A 125 5.36 0.76 -13.05
CA GLU A 125 6.30 1.62 -13.77
C GLU A 125 7.42 0.79 -14.43
N SER A 126 7.89 -0.26 -13.76
CA SER A 126 8.88 -1.20 -14.31
C SER A 126 8.37 -1.92 -15.56
N LEU A 127 7.08 -2.25 -15.65
CA LEU A 127 6.52 -2.84 -16.88
C LEU A 127 6.60 -1.85 -18.06
N GLY A 128 6.33 -0.57 -17.81
CA GLY A 128 6.46 0.47 -18.83
C GLY A 128 7.90 0.65 -19.30
N ASP A 129 8.85 0.65 -18.35
CA ASP A 129 10.29 0.74 -18.65
C ASP A 129 10.79 -0.46 -19.46
N LEU A 130 10.36 -1.69 -19.13
CA LEU A 130 10.72 -2.89 -19.91
C LEU A 130 10.21 -2.85 -21.35
N ILE A 131 9.00 -2.31 -21.58
CA ILE A 131 8.45 -2.13 -22.93
C ILE A 131 9.24 -1.06 -23.69
N ALA A 132 9.52 0.09 -23.04
CA ALA A 132 10.29 1.17 -23.64
C ALA A 132 11.71 0.73 -24.06
N LYS A 133 12.32 -0.18 -23.28
CA LYS A 133 13.62 -0.79 -23.58
C LYS A 133 13.57 -1.93 -24.61
N GLY A 134 12.39 -2.31 -25.09
CA GLY A 134 12.21 -3.44 -26.02
C GLY A 134 12.48 -4.82 -25.41
N LEU A 135 12.52 -4.92 -24.08
CA LEU A 135 12.71 -6.17 -23.34
C LEU A 135 11.40 -6.94 -23.18
N LEU A 136 10.27 -6.24 -23.23
CA LEU A 136 8.92 -6.81 -23.24
C LEU A 136 8.19 -6.40 -24.52
N ASN A 137 8.08 -7.35 -25.46
CA ASN A 137 7.55 -7.08 -26.80
C ASN A 137 6.13 -7.64 -26.98
N GLY A 138 5.39 -7.09 -27.95
CA GLY A 138 4.08 -7.59 -28.36
C GLY A 138 2.94 -7.26 -27.40
N VAL A 139 3.12 -6.29 -26.50
CA VAL A 139 2.08 -5.77 -25.60
C VAL A 139 2.25 -4.27 -25.39
N THR A 140 1.13 -3.56 -25.27
CA THR A 140 1.14 -2.17 -24.81
C THR A 140 1.28 -2.07 -23.29
N THR A 141 1.68 -0.92 -22.77
CA THR A 141 1.80 -0.69 -21.32
C THR A 141 0.47 -0.95 -20.59
N ALA A 142 -0.65 -0.51 -21.15
CA ALA A 142 -1.98 -0.72 -20.57
C ALA A 142 -2.37 -2.21 -20.53
N GLU A 143 -2.07 -2.96 -21.59
CA GLU A 143 -2.29 -4.40 -21.63
C GLU A 143 -1.39 -5.15 -20.65
N ALA A 144 -0.11 -4.76 -20.55
CA ALA A 144 0.84 -5.36 -19.61
C ALA A 144 0.40 -5.15 -18.16
N GLN A 145 -0.04 -3.94 -17.81
CA GLN A 145 -0.61 -3.64 -16.49
C GLN A 145 -1.85 -4.50 -16.20
N THR A 146 -2.78 -4.61 -17.15
CA THR A 146 -4.00 -5.41 -17.00
C THR A 146 -3.66 -6.90 -16.81
N LYS A 147 -2.74 -7.44 -17.61
CA LYS A 147 -2.27 -8.83 -17.50
C LYS A 147 -1.56 -9.08 -16.17
N TYR A 148 -0.74 -8.15 -15.71
CA TYR A 148 -0.05 -8.23 -14.42
C TYR A 148 -1.05 -8.26 -13.26
N VAL A 149 -1.98 -7.32 -13.20
CA VAL A 149 -3.03 -7.30 -12.15
C VAL A 149 -3.83 -8.60 -12.17
N LYS A 150 -4.23 -9.08 -13.36
CA LYS A 150 -4.95 -10.36 -13.50
C LYS A 150 -4.13 -11.54 -12.98
N ALA A 151 -2.83 -11.58 -13.25
CA ALA A 151 -1.94 -12.64 -12.77
C ALA A 151 -1.79 -12.61 -11.25
N VAL A 152 -1.61 -11.42 -10.67
CA VAL A 152 -1.53 -11.21 -9.22
C VAL A 152 -2.82 -11.67 -8.54
N VAL A 153 -3.99 -11.22 -9.02
CA VAL A 153 -5.30 -11.61 -8.47
C VAL A 153 -5.50 -13.12 -8.53
N LYS A 154 -5.21 -13.77 -9.66
CA LYS A 154 -5.27 -15.25 -9.76
C LYS A 154 -4.33 -15.93 -8.78
N GLY A 155 -3.13 -15.37 -8.59
CA GLY A 155 -2.16 -15.85 -7.62
C GLY A 155 -2.70 -15.79 -6.19
N ILE A 156 -3.30 -14.66 -5.80
CA ILE A 156 -3.89 -14.47 -4.47
C ILE A 156 -5.03 -15.48 -4.24
N VAL A 157 -5.94 -15.60 -5.21
CA VAL A 157 -7.03 -16.60 -5.14
C VAL A 157 -6.48 -18.02 -4.97
N LYS A 158 -5.38 -18.36 -5.65
CA LYS A 158 -4.69 -19.64 -5.48
C LYS A 158 -4.05 -19.81 -4.10
N VAL A 159 -3.59 -18.74 -3.46
CA VAL A 159 -3.10 -18.80 -2.07
C VAL A 159 -4.26 -19.02 -1.11
N CYS A 160 -5.36 -18.27 -1.25
CA CYS A 160 -6.57 -18.41 -0.43
C CYS A 160 -7.18 -19.81 -0.53
N SER A 161 -7.23 -20.38 -1.74
CA SER A 161 -7.82 -21.70 -1.95
C SER A 161 -7.05 -22.84 -1.27
N LYS A 162 -5.74 -22.67 -0.98
CA LYS A 162 -4.97 -23.64 -0.19
C LYS A 162 -5.47 -23.76 1.26
N MET A 163 -6.12 -22.71 1.77
CA MET A 163 -6.71 -22.66 3.10
C MET A 163 -8.23 -22.91 3.08
N GLY A 164 -8.83 -23.20 1.91
CA GLY A 164 -10.27 -23.34 1.76
C GLY A 164 -11.05 -22.02 1.81
N ILE A 165 -10.38 -20.87 1.66
CA ILE A 165 -11.01 -19.55 1.66
C ILE A 165 -11.47 -19.23 0.24
N SER A 166 -12.77 -18.95 0.08
CA SER A 166 -13.43 -18.70 -1.22
C SER A 166 -13.86 -17.25 -1.46
N THR A 167 -13.73 -16.38 -0.45
CA THR A 167 -14.15 -14.98 -0.49
C THR A 167 -13.03 -14.08 -0.99
#